data_AF-A0AAV6KGC2-F1
#
_entry.id   AF-A0AAV6KGC2-F1
#
_cell.length_a   1.000
_cell.length_b   1.000
_cell.length_c   1.000
_cell.angle_alpha   90.00
_cell.angle_beta   90.00
_cell.angle_gamma   90.00
#
_symmetry.space_group_name_H-M   'P 1'
#
loop_
_entity.id
_entity.type
_entity.pdbx_description
1 polymer ?
#
loop_
_entity_poly.entity_id
_entity_poly.type
_entity_poly.pdbx_seq_one_letter_code
_entity_poly.pdbx_strand_id
1 'polypeptide(L)'
;MAASTLSPATPSQLCSVKNGIFSASNGLMVKPSRTHLPGNKKSMKITCQATSIPADRVPDMEKRKLLNLLLLGALSLPSGFMLVPYATFFAPPGSGGAGGGIVAKDALGNDVIAADWVKVHGPGDRTLTQGLKGDPTYLVVESDRTLATYGINAVCTHLGCVVPWNTAEKKFICPCHGSQYNNQGRVVRGPAPLSLALAHADIDDGRVIFVPWVETDFRTGEDPWWS
;
A
#
# COMPACT_ATOMS: atom_id res chain seq x y z
N MET A 1 -22.37 -78.75 14.35
CA MET A 1 -22.48 -78.63 15.81
C MET A 1 -21.29 -77.78 16.27
N ALA A 2 -21.38 -76.70 17.02
CA ALA A 2 -22.43 -76.15 17.87
C ALA A 2 -22.45 -74.61 17.77
N ALA A 3 -23.62 -74.05 18.08
CA ALA A 3 -23.88 -72.61 18.16
C ALA A 3 -23.40 -72.03 19.50
N SER A 4 -23.10 -70.73 19.53
CA SER A 4 -23.08 -69.94 20.76
C SER A 4 -23.48 -68.50 20.43
N THR A 5 -24.59 -68.10 21.03
CA THR A 5 -25.31 -66.82 20.89
C THR A 5 -24.67 -65.74 21.77
N LEU A 6 -24.45 -64.55 21.23
CA LEU A 6 -24.04 -63.35 21.99
C LEU A 6 -25.27 -62.47 22.30
N SER A 7 -25.48 -62.17 23.57
CA SER A 7 -26.52 -61.26 24.10
C SER A 7 -26.09 -59.78 24.00
N PRO A 8 -27.04 -58.82 23.92
CA PRO A 8 -26.73 -57.40 23.86
C PRO A 8 -26.58 -56.78 25.25
N ALA A 9 -25.57 -55.92 25.41
CA ALA A 9 -25.30 -55.15 26.62
C ALA A 9 -26.28 -53.96 26.78
N THR A 10 -26.79 -53.80 27.99
CA THR A 10 -27.64 -52.68 28.43
C THR A 10 -26.76 -51.51 28.89
N PRO A 11 -27.03 -50.23 28.52
CA PRO A 11 -26.32 -49.11 29.11
C PRO A 11 -27.07 -48.60 30.35
N SER A 12 -26.38 -48.56 31.48
CA SER A 12 -26.87 -47.88 32.68
C SER A 12 -25.84 -46.86 33.17
N GLN A 13 -26.35 -45.66 33.43
CA GLN A 13 -25.94 -44.73 34.49
C GLN A 13 -24.50 -44.17 34.44
N LEU A 14 -24.36 -42.90 34.06
CA LEU A 14 -23.37 -41.97 34.64
C LEU A 14 -23.76 -40.52 34.29
N CYS A 15 -24.49 -39.87 35.19
CA CYS A 15 -24.64 -38.42 35.25
C CYS A 15 -24.12 -37.95 36.62
N SER A 16 -23.09 -37.09 36.65
CA SER A 16 -22.95 -35.96 37.58
C SER A 16 -21.54 -35.37 37.48
N VAL A 17 -21.37 -34.25 36.77
CA VAL A 17 -20.26 -33.33 36.99
C VAL A 17 -20.85 -31.95 37.24
N LYS A 18 -20.74 -31.49 38.49
CA LYS A 18 -21.04 -30.14 38.95
C LYS A 18 -19.89 -29.22 38.50
N ASN A 19 -20.13 -28.33 37.54
CA ASN A 19 -19.25 -27.18 37.32
C ASN A 19 -19.90 -25.94 37.93
N GLY A 20 -19.34 -25.50 39.06
CA GLY A 20 -19.66 -24.21 39.67
C GLY A 20 -18.89 -23.10 38.95
N ILE A 21 -19.62 -22.08 38.49
CA ILE A 21 -19.04 -20.82 38.04
C ILE A 21 -19.02 -19.90 39.26
N PHE A 22 -17.82 -19.66 39.81
CA PHE A 22 -17.59 -18.57 40.75
C PHE A 22 -17.40 -17.28 39.97
N SER A 23 -18.19 -16.26 40.28
CA SER A 23 -17.86 -14.86 40.00
C SER A 23 -18.17 -14.04 41.24
N ALA A 24 -17.16 -13.27 41.67
CA ALA A 24 -17.14 -12.54 42.92
C ALA A 24 -17.58 -11.09 42.72
N SER A 25 -18.52 -10.63 43.53
CA SER A 25 -18.64 -9.22 43.90
C SER A 25 -19.39 -9.07 45.23
N ASN A 26 -18.72 -8.42 46.17
CA ASN A 26 -19.20 -8.06 47.50
C ASN A 26 -20.29 -6.99 47.45
N GLY A 27 -21.30 -7.06 48.33
CA GLY A 27 -22.07 -5.87 48.68
C GLY A 27 -23.45 -6.11 49.31
N LEU A 28 -23.51 -5.91 50.63
CA LEU A 28 -24.68 -5.58 51.47
C LEU A 28 -25.65 -6.72 51.86
N MET A 29 -25.46 -7.21 53.10
CA MET A 29 -26.44 -8.03 53.82
C MET A 29 -27.68 -7.22 54.19
N VAL A 30 -28.82 -7.58 53.61
CA VAL A 30 -30.14 -7.35 54.19
C VAL A 30 -30.76 -8.72 54.44
N LYS A 31 -31.00 -9.07 55.71
CA LYS A 31 -31.75 -10.27 56.10
C LYS A 31 -33.22 -10.08 55.66
N PRO A 32 -33.79 -10.94 54.80
CA PRO A 32 -35.23 -10.99 54.65
C PRO A 32 -35.82 -11.85 55.77
N SER A 33 -36.76 -11.26 56.50
CA SER A 33 -37.67 -11.97 57.39
C SER A 33 -38.40 -13.09 56.63
N ARG A 34 -38.47 -14.26 57.25
CA ARG A 34 -39.07 -15.47 56.69
C ARG A 34 -40.60 -15.35 56.75
N THR A 35 -41.21 -14.72 55.76
CA THR A 35 -42.65 -14.81 55.53
C THR A 35 -42.95 -16.09 54.76
N HIS A 36 -43.59 -17.04 55.44
CA HIS A 36 -44.20 -18.22 54.83
C HIS A 36 -45.38 -17.77 53.96
N LEU A 37 -45.11 -17.46 52.69
CA LEU A 37 -46.13 -17.47 51.65
C LEU A 37 -46.29 -18.92 51.16
N PRO A 38 -47.52 -19.44 51.01
CA PRO A 38 -47.75 -20.74 50.40
C PRO A 38 -47.36 -20.63 48.93
N GLY A 39 -46.10 -20.94 48.64
CA GLY A 39 -45.59 -21.00 47.28
C GLY A 39 -46.31 -22.12 46.55
N ASN A 40 -47.26 -21.75 45.68
CA ASN A 40 -47.62 -22.60 44.57
C ASN A 40 -46.36 -22.72 43.71
N LYS A 41 -45.54 -23.73 44.01
CA LYS A 41 -44.37 -24.08 43.21
C LYS A 41 -44.89 -24.53 41.85
N LYS A 42 -45.10 -23.57 40.94
CA LYS A 42 -45.07 -23.86 39.51
C LYS A 42 -43.64 -24.32 39.24
N SER A 43 -43.43 -25.62 39.38
CA SER A 43 -42.23 -26.31 38.98
C SER A 43 -42.01 -25.98 37.51
N MET A 44 -41.11 -25.03 37.22
CA MET A 44 -40.64 -24.79 35.88
C MET A 44 -39.87 -26.05 35.47
N LYS A 45 -40.56 -26.99 34.81
CA LYS A 45 -39.93 -28.14 34.17
C LYS A 45 -39.02 -27.57 33.08
N ILE A 46 -37.72 -27.57 33.32
CA ILE A 46 -36.74 -27.46 32.24
C ILE A 46 -36.82 -28.79 31.50
N THR A 47 -37.64 -28.83 30.45
CA THR A 47 -37.76 -29.99 29.59
C THR A 47 -36.53 -30.01 28.69
N CYS A 48 -35.57 -30.89 28.97
CA CYS A 48 -34.48 -31.18 28.04
C CYS A 48 -35.11 -31.69 26.73
N GLN A 49 -35.08 -30.88 25.67
CA GLN A 49 -35.55 -31.34 24.36
C GLN A 49 -34.47 -32.18 23.70
N ALA A 50 -34.75 -33.49 23.63
CA ALA A 50 -34.07 -34.56 22.89
C ALA A 50 -32.62 -34.92 23.32
N THR A 51 -32.49 -36.04 24.04
CA THR A 51 -31.22 -36.77 24.24
C THR A 51 -30.86 -37.69 23.06
N SER A 52 -31.81 -37.96 22.16
CA SER A 52 -31.63 -38.81 20.97
C SER A 52 -32.42 -38.27 19.78
N ILE A 53 -31.78 -38.17 18.62
CA ILE A 53 -32.38 -37.71 17.36
C ILE A 53 -32.65 -38.96 16.50
N PRO A 54 -33.84 -39.11 15.90
CA PRO A 54 -34.13 -40.25 15.03
C PRO A 54 -33.26 -40.21 13.76
N ALA A 55 -32.90 -41.38 13.22
CA ALA A 55 -31.89 -41.53 12.17
C ALA A 55 -32.24 -40.85 10.84
N ASP A 56 -33.53 -40.60 10.59
CA ASP A 56 -34.08 -39.88 9.44
C ASP A 56 -33.86 -38.36 9.51
N ARG A 57 -33.54 -37.82 10.70
CA ARG A 57 -33.25 -36.39 10.92
C ARG A 57 -31.74 -36.11 10.96
N VAL A 58 -30.97 -36.78 10.11
CA VAL A 58 -29.53 -36.49 9.90
C VAL A 58 -29.34 -35.78 8.56
N PRO A 59 -28.71 -34.60 8.53
CA PRO A 59 -28.44 -33.91 7.26
C PRO A 59 -27.55 -34.76 6.35
N ASP A 60 -27.99 -34.90 5.10
CA ASP A 60 -27.23 -35.49 4.00
C ASP A 60 -26.01 -34.64 3.60
N MET A 61 -25.22 -35.12 2.65
CA MET A 61 -24.01 -34.42 2.21
C MET A 61 -24.29 -33.12 1.45
N GLU A 62 -25.44 -33.00 0.77
CA GLU A 62 -25.79 -31.80 0.02
C GLU A 62 -26.08 -30.64 0.98
N LYS A 63 -26.88 -30.89 2.03
CA LYS A 63 -27.17 -29.92 3.08
C LYS A 63 -25.91 -29.50 3.85
N ARG A 64 -24.98 -30.43 4.09
CA ARG A 64 -23.68 -30.12 4.72
C ARG A 64 -22.81 -29.25 3.81
N LYS A 65 -22.73 -29.55 2.52
CA LYS A 65 -21.96 -28.73 1.55
C LYS A 65 -22.54 -27.33 1.42
N LEU A 66 -23.87 -27.21 1.36
CA LEU A 66 -24.56 -25.92 1.31
C LEU A 66 -24.27 -25.09 2.58
N LEU A 67 -24.38 -25.70 3.77
CA LEU A 67 -24.10 -25.01 5.02
C LEU A 67 -22.62 -24.62 5.15
N ASN A 68 -21.68 -25.46 4.69
CA ASN A 68 -20.26 -25.13 4.66
C ASN A 68 -19.95 -23.96 3.72
N LEU A 69 -20.58 -23.92 2.54
CA LEU A 69 -20.42 -22.81 1.59
C LEU A 69 -20.96 -21.51 2.19
N LEU A 70 -22.14 -21.55 2.83
CA LEU A 70 -22.73 -20.39 3.51
C LEU A 70 -21.84 -19.91 4.66
N LEU A 71 -21.29 -20.84 5.46
CA LEU A 71 -20.38 -20.53 6.56
C LEU A 71 -19.10 -19.87 6.05
N LEU A 72 -18.48 -20.40 4.98
CA LEU A 72 -17.28 -19.81 4.38
C LEU A 72 -17.55 -18.39 3.85
N GLY A 73 -18.70 -18.17 3.20
CA GLY A 73 -19.11 -16.84 2.75
C GLY A 73 -19.37 -15.86 3.90
N ALA A 74 -20.03 -16.32 4.97
CA ALA A 74 -20.32 -15.51 6.13
C ALA A 74 -19.06 -15.13 6.93
N LEU A 75 -18.07 -16.02 6.99
CA LEU A 75 -16.78 -15.76 7.65
C LEU A 75 -15.85 -14.92 6.77
N SER A 76 -15.88 -15.08 5.45
CA SER A 76 -15.00 -14.34 4.55
C SER A 76 -15.24 -12.83 4.59
N LEU A 77 -16.50 -12.39 4.72
CA LEU A 77 -16.88 -10.98 4.78
C LEU A 77 -16.21 -10.19 5.92
N PRO A 78 -16.37 -10.53 7.21
CA PRO A 78 -15.71 -9.80 8.29
C PRO A 78 -14.19 -9.91 8.20
N SER A 79 -13.64 -11.07 7.79
CA SER A 79 -12.19 -11.18 7.60
C SER A 79 -11.67 -10.29 6.48
N GLY A 80 -12.36 -10.20 5.34
CA GLY A 80 -12.01 -9.30 4.25
C GLY A 80 -12.15 -7.84 4.66
N PHE A 81 -13.21 -7.49 5.39
CA PHE A 81 -13.44 -6.14 5.88
C PHE A 81 -12.37 -5.65 6.84
N MET A 82 -11.80 -6.54 7.67
CA MET A 82 -10.65 -6.19 8.53
C MET A 82 -9.32 -6.22 7.77
N LEU A 83 -9.15 -7.16 6.83
CA LEU A 83 -7.89 -7.34 6.12
C LEU A 83 -7.63 -6.27 5.06
N VAL A 84 -8.66 -5.82 4.33
CA VAL A 84 -8.52 -4.81 3.27
C VAL A 84 -7.91 -3.50 3.81
N PRO A 85 -8.46 -2.83 4.85
CA PRO A 85 -7.87 -1.61 5.37
C PRO A 85 -6.46 -1.83 5.93
N TYR A 86 -6.21 -3.00 6.55
CA TYR A 86 -4.88 -3.37 7.05
C TYR A 86 -3.87 -3.56 5.91
N ALA A 87 -4.27 -4.16 4.80
CA ALA A 87 -3.41 -4.32 3.63
C ALA A 87 -3.16 -2.97 2.94
N THR A 88 -4.18 -2.14 2.78
CA THR A 88 -4.04 -0.81 2.17
C THR A 88 -3.24 0.16 3.02
N PHE A 89 -3.13 -0.06 4.33
CA PHE A 89 -2.27 0.73 5.22
C PHE A 89 -0.79 0.67 4.81
N PHE A 90 -0.33 -0.44 4.24
CA PHE A 90 1.05 -0.58 3.75
C PHE A 90 1.25 0.01 2.35
N ALA A 91 0.17 0.31 1.62
CA ALA A 91 0.28 1.05 0.38
C ALA A 91 0.52 2.54 0.72
N PRO A 92 1.64 3.14 0.28
CA PRO A 92 1.91 4.54 0.57
C PRO A 92 0.79 5.43 -0.01
N PRO A 93 0.31 6.45 0.74
CA PRO A 93 -0.62 7.40 0.18
C PRO A 93 0.06 8.14 -0.98
N GLY A 94 -0.64 8.29 -2.11
CA GLY A 94 -0.13 9.09 -3.22
C GLY A 94 0.11 10.53 -2.76
N SER A 95 1.26 11.12 -3.10
CA SER A 95 1.46 12.56 -2.98
C SER A 95 0.48 13.24 -3.93
N GLY A 96 -0.42 14.09 -3.42
CA GLY A 96 -1.46 14.75 -4.21
C GLY A 96 -0.89 15.41 -5.47
N GLY A 97 -1.08 14.77 -6.62
CA GLY A 97 -0.70 15.30 -7.92
C GLY A 97 -1.77 16.29 -8.36
N ALA A 98 -1.58 17.57 -8.05
CA ALA A 98 -2.51 18.63 -8.40
C ALA A 98 -2.43 18.98 -9.90
N GLY A 99 -2.46 17.99 -10.80
CA GLY A 99 -2.59 18.17 -12.27
C GLY A 99 -1.62 19.15 -12.96
N GLY A 100 -0.66 19.68 -12.22
CA GLY A 100 0.14 20.85 -12.55
C GLY A 100 1.55 20.66 -12.02
N GLY A 101 2.49 21.33 -12.67
CA GLY A 101 3.91 21.14 -12.46
C GLY A 101 4.34 21.21 -11.00
N ILE A 102 5.40 20.48 -10.66
CA ILE A 102 6.00 20.51 -9.32
C ILE A 102 7.02 21.64 -9.30
N VAL A 103 6.97 22.49 -8.29
CA VAL A 103 7.94 23.58 -8.10
C VAL A 103 9.34 22.99 -7.88
N ALA A 104 10.32 23.46 -8.65
CA ALA A 104 11.71 23.09 -8.50
C ALA A 104 12.27 23.62 -7.18
N LYS A 105 12.99 22.77 -6.45
CA LYS A 105 13.64 23.16 -5.19
C LYS A 105 15.16 23.05 -5.26
N ASP A 106 15.85 23.88 -4.50
CA ASP A 106 17.30 23.79 -4.33
C ASP A 106 17.70 22.63 -3.39
N ALA A 107 19.01 22.45 -3.16
CA ALA A 107 19.52 21.41 -2.26
C ALA A 107 19.11 21.62 -0.79
N LEU A 108 18.68 22.81 -0.40
CA LEU A 108 18.21 23.16 0.95
C LEU A 108 16.68 23.03 1.08
N GLY A 109 15.97 22.76 -0.01
CA GLY A 109 14.52 22.65 -0.08
C GLY A 109 13.77 23.97 -0.31
N ASN A 110 14.50 25.07 -0.57
CA ASN A 110 13.90 26.36 -0.93
C ASN A 110 13.44 26.34 -2.39
N ASP A 111 12.42 27.13 -2.70
CA ASP A 111 11.90 27.22 -4.06
C ASP A 111 12.85 28.01 -4.97
N VAL A 112 13.04 27.52 -6.19
CA VAL A 112 13.95 28.13 -7.17
C VAL A 112 13.24 29.26 -7.92
N ILE A 113 13.74 30.49 -7.73
CA ILE A 113 13.27 31.70 -8.43
C ILE A 113 14.13 31.91 -9.68
N ALA A 114 13.51 31.95 -10.85
CA ALA A 114 14.22 32.02 -12.13
C ALA A 114 15.14 33.25 -12.23
N ALA A 115 14.66 34.42 -11.78
CA ALA A 115 15.40 35.67 -11.85
C ALA A 115 16.68 35.67 -10.99
N ASP A 116 16.66 35.01 -9.84
CA ASP A 116 17.84 34.90 -8.98
C ASP A 116 18.77 33.78 -9.44
N TRP A 117 18.20 32.71 -10.00
CA TRP A 117 18.96 31.60 -10.55
C TRP A 117 19.89 32.03 -11.69
N VAL A 118 19.39 32.82 -12.63
CA VAL A 118 20.15 33.34 -13.79
C VAL A 118 21.23 34.35 -13.37
N LYS A 119 21.10 35.00 -12.21
CA LYS A 119 22.17 35.90 -11.69
C LYS A 119 23.37 35.11 -11.16
N VAL A 120 23.12 33.94 -10.58
CA VAL A 120 24.14 33.10 -9.94
C VAL A 120 24.81 32.17 -10.95
N HIS A 121 24.04 31.63 -11.91
CA HIS A 121 24.52 30.66 -12.90
C HIS A 121 24.76 31.32 -14.26
N GLY A 122 25.92 31.04 -14.85
CA GLY A 122 26.31 31.56 -16.15
C GLY A 122 25.66 30.85 -17.34
N PRO A 123 25.84 31.39 -18.56
CA PRO A 123 25.34 30.75 -19.78
C PRO A 123 26.02 29.40 -20.02
N GLY A 124 25.21 28.36 -20.28
CA GLY A 124 25.67 26.99 -20.48
C GLY A 124 25.86 26.18 -19.18
N ASP A 125 25.59 26.78 -18.02
CA ASP A 125 25.63 26.07 -16.75
C ASP A 125 24.47 25.09 -16.61
N ARG A 126 24.76 24.00 -15.89
CA ARG A 126 23.83 22.90 -15.65
C ARG A 126 23.92 22.51 -14.20
N THR A 127 22.91 22.90 -13.45
CA THR A 127 22.88 22.71 -12.00
C THR A 127 21.69 21.84 -11.62
N LEU A 128 21.90 20.98 -10.63
CA LEU A 128 20.88 20.08 -10.11
C LEU A 128 19.89 20.85 -9.23
N THR A 129 18.61 20.56 -9.44
CA THR A 129 17.50 20.92 -8.58
C THR A 129 16.67 19.68 -8.28
N GLN A 130 15.84 19.75 -7.25
CA GLN A 130 14.82 18.74 -7.00
C GLN A 130 13.70 18.93 -8.03
N GLY A 131 13.51 17.92 -8.88
CA GLY A 131 12.50 17.92 -9.94
C GLY A 131 11.29 17.04 -9.62
N LEU A 132 10.73 16.43 -10.67
CA LEU A 132 9.55 15.59 -10.56
C LEU A 132 9.78 14.42 -9.61
N LYS A 133 8.80 14.13 -8.74
CA LYS A 133 8.84 13.02 -7.76
C LYS A 133 10.04 13.05 -6.79
N GLY A 134 10.77 14.17 -6.72
CA GLY A 134 11.98 14.30 -5.91
C GLY A 134 13.27 13.87 -6.59
N ASP A 135 13.22 13.49 -7.87
CA ASP A 135 14.42 13.13 -8.63
C ASP A 135 15.29 14.37 -8.91
N PRO A 136 16.63 14.22 -8.88
CA PRO A 136 17.53 15.30 -9.27
C PRO A 136 17.38 15.60 -10.76
N THR A 137 16.99 16.82 -11.09
CA THR A 137 16.79 17.27 -12.48
C THR A 137 17.69 18.47 -12.75
N TYR A 138 18.39 18.46 -13.88
CA TYR A 138 19.21 19.57 -14.32
C TYR A 138 18.34 20.70 -14.87
N LEU A 139 18.55 21.90 -14.35
CA LEU A 139 18.18 23.14 -15.04
C LEU A 139 19.32 23.59 -15.93
N VAL A 140 19.01 23.83 -17.20
CA VAL A 140 19.97 24.28 -18.21
C VAL A 140 19.78 25.77 -18.43
N VAL A 141 20.85 26.54 -18.29
CA VAL A 141 20.89 27.95 -18.69
C VAL A 141 21.43 28.03 -20.11
N GLU A 142 20.65 28.59 -21.02
CA GLU A 142 21.03 28.77 -22.42
C GLU A 142 22.01 29.96 -22.60
N SER A 143 22.58 30.08 -23.80
CA SER A 143 23.61 31.11 -24.08
C SER A 143 23.10 32.56 -23.99
N ASP A 144 21.79 32.75 -24.16
CA ASP A 144 21.10 34.04 -24.06
C ASP A 144 20.76 34.45 -22.61
N ARG A 145 21.28 33.71 -21.62
CA ARG A 145 20.93 33.83 -20.19
C ARG A 145 19.45 33.60 -19.90
N THR A 146 18.78 32.79 -20.71
CA THR A 146 17.45 32.28 -20.39
C THR A 146 17.53 30.84 -19.89
N LEU A 147 16.47 30.37 -19.23
CA LEU A 147 16.35 28.96 -18.89
C LEU A 147 15.83 28.20 -20.11
N ALA A 148 16.40 27.03 -20.38
CA ALA A 148 15.85 26.14 -21.38
C ALA A 148 14.44 25.68 -20.99
N THR A 149 13.59 25.43 -21.98
CA THR A 149 12.22 24.93 -21.78
C THR A 149 12.15 23.47 -21.32
N TYR A 150 13.29 22.81 -21.19
CA TYR A 150 13.40 21.42 -20.78
C TYR A 150 14.40 21.27 -19.62
N GLY A 151 14.04 20.42 -18.66
CA GLY A 151 14.92 19.87 -17.64
C GLY A 151 15.36 18.46 -18.02
N ILE A 152 16.58 18.10 -17.63
CA ILE A 152 17.14 16.76 -17.90
C ILE A 152 17.21 15.99 -16.58
N ASN A 153 16.53 14.85 -16.47
CA ASN A 153 16.65 13.99 -15.29
C ASN A 153 18.09 13.48 -15.17
N ALA A 154 18.72 13.65 -14.01
CA ALA A 154 20.10 13.26 -13.76
C ALA A 154 20.26 11.78 -13.41
N VAL A 155 19.17 11.03 -13.24
CA VAL A 155 19.17 9.60 -12.89
C VAL A 155 19.60 8.76 -14.09
N CYS A 156 20.70 8.03 -13.93
CA CYS A 156 21.24 7.16 -14.95
C CYS A 156 20.28 6.00 -15.25
N THR A 157 19.91 5.85 -16.52
CA THR A 157 19.04 4.78 -17.04
C THR A 157 19.62 3.37 -16.95
N HIS A 158 20.88 3.23 -16.51
CA HIS A 158 21.49 1.91 -16.26
C HIS A 158 21.02 1.32 -14.91
N LEU A 159 21.36 1.99 -13.80
CA LEU A 159 21.11 1.52 -12.42
C LEU A 159 20.75 2.65 -11.43
N GLY A 160 20.55 3.88 -11.91
CA GLY A 160 20.05 4.98 -11.08
C GLY A 160 21.10 5.90 -10.42
N CYS A 161 22.39 5.79 -10.74
CA CYS A 161 23.38 6.76 -10.27
C CYS A 161 23.07 8.18 -10.79
N VAL A 162 23.36 9.23 -10.02
CA VAL A 162 23.29 10.62 -10.50
C VAL A 162 24.46 10.90 -11.44
N VAL A 163 24.16 11.35 -12.66
CA VAL A 163 25.16 11.60 -13.71
C VAL A 163 25.62 13.06 -13.66
N PRO A 164 26.88 13.36 -13.30
CA PRO A 164 27.42 14.71 -13.32
C PRO A 164 27.62 15.24 -14.74
N TRP A 165 27.48 16.55 -14.91
CA TRP A 165 27.88 17.25 -16.13
C TRP A 165 29.39 17.46 -16.18
N ASN A 166 30.04 17.02 -17.27
CA ASN A 166 31.43 17.36 -17.55
C ASN A 166 31.48 18.55 -18.52
N THR A 167 31.89 19.71 -17.99
CA THR A 167 32.01 20.97 -18.75
C THR A 167 33.11 20.93 -19.81
N ALA A 168 34.19 20.16 -19.59
CA ALA A 168 35.32 20.08 -20.51
C ALA A 168 34.95 19.37 -21.81
N GLU A 169 34.19 18.26 -21.71
CA GLU A 169 33.78 17.46 -22.87
C GLU A 169 32.36 17.77 -23.37
N LYS A 170 31.63 18.65 -22.67
CA LYS A 170 30.22 18.99 -22.93
C LYS A 170 29.32 17.75 -23.01
N LYS A 171 29.52 16.82 -22.09
CA LYS A 171 28.79 15.55 -21.98
C LYS A 171 28.48 15.22 -20.53
N PHE A 172 27.42 14.46 -20.31
CA PHE A 172 27.19 13.85 -19.01
C PHE A 172 27.94 12.52 -18.96
N ILE A 173 28.78 12.33 -17.94
CA ILE A 173 29.61 11.12 -17.80
C ILE A 173 29.30 10.49 -16.45
N CYS A 174 28.69 9.29 -16.48
CA CYS A 174 28.32 8.57 -15.28
C CYS A 174 29.57 7.99 -14.61
N PRO A 175 29.87 8.34 -13.34
CA PRO A 175 31.08 7.88 -12.65
C PRO A 175 31.02 6.39 -12.30
N CYS A 176 29.82 5.79 -12.30
CA CYS A 176 29.64 4.40 -11.89
C CYS A 176 30.18 3.42 -12.95
N HIS A 177 29.76 3.56 -14.21
CA HIS A 177 30.11 2.62 -15.29
C HIS A 177 30.47 3.30 -16.62
N GLY A 178 30.65 4.63 -16.62
CA GLY A 178 31.09 5.38 -17.79
C GLY A 178 30.04 5.57 -18.88
N SER A 179 28.74 5.46 -18.57
CA SER A 179 27.67 5.86 -19.50
C SER A 179 27.82 7.34 -19.86
N GLN A 180 27.85 7.63 -21.15
CA GLN A 180 27.99 8.98 -21.68
C GLN A 180 26.71 9.40 -22.38
N TYR A 181 26.24 10.60 -22.03
CA TYR A 181 25.12 11.25 -22.68
C TYR A 181 25.58 12.57 -23.29
N ASN A 182 24.96 12.97 -24.41
CA ASN A 182 25.26 14.23 -25.06
C ASN A 182 24.75 15.42 -24.22
N ASN A 183 24.97 16.64 -24.72
CA ASN A 183 24.46 17.87 -24.11
C ASN A 183 22.92 17.93 -23.97
N GLN A 184 22.14 17.09 -24.63
CA GLN A 184 20.69 17.04 -24.48
C GLN A 184 20.23 15.85 -23.63
N GLY A 185 21.15 15.02 -23.12
CA GLY A 185 20.83 13.82 -22.35
C GLY A 185 20.54 12.56 -23.18
N ARG A 186 20.75 12.60 -24.51
CA ARG A 186 20.69 11.41 -25.37
C ARG A 186 21.90 10.53 -25.13
N VAL A 187 21.69 9.22 -25.02
CA VAL A 187 22.77 8.25 -24.84
C VAL A 187 23.72 8.24 -26.06
N VAL A 188 25.02 8.27 -25.79
CA VAL A 188 26.09 8.24 -26.82
C VAL A 188 26.91 6.96 -26.71
N ARG A 189 27.24 6.55 -25.48
CA ARG A 189 28.09 5.39 -25.20
C ARG A 189 27.81 4.82 -23.82
N GLY A 190 28.14 3.55 -23.62
CA GLY A 190 28.18 2.89 -22.33
C GLY A 190 27.02 1.91 -22.14
N PRO A 191 26.85 1.36 -20.93
CA PRO A 191 25.86 0.32 -20.66
C PRO A 191 24.42 0.84 -20.50
N ALA A 192 24.21 2.17 -20.56
CA ALA A 192 22.87 2.76 -20.47
C ALA A 192 22.01 2.35 -21.69
N PRO A 193 20.83 1.73 -21.49
CA PRO A 193 19.99 1.28 -22.59
C PRO A 193 19.20 2.44 -23.24
N LEU A 194 18.87 3.48 -22.46
CA LEU A 194 17.96 4.56 -22.86
C LEU A 194 18.55 5.95 -22.54
N SER A 195 18.04 6.98 -23.22
CA SER A 195 18.37 8.39 -22.97
C SER A 195 17.78 8.90 -21.65
N LEU A 196 18.38 9.93 -21.05
CA LEU A 196 17.86 10.55 -19.83
C LEU A 196 16.47 11.14 -20.06
N ALA A 197 15.57 10.96 -19.08
CA ALA A 197 14.21 11.48 -19.16
C ALA A 197 14.18 13.01 -19.18
N LEU A 198 13.16 13.58 -19.80
CA LEU A 198 12.94 15.02 -19.87
C LEU A 198 11.72 15.44 -19.05
N ALA A 199 11.74 16.68 -18.60
CA ALA A 199 10.59 17.39 -18.05
C ALA A 199 10.50 18.77 -18.72
N HIS A 200 9.31 19.31 -18.91
CA HIS A 200 9.18 20.72 -19.28
C HIS A 200 9.56 21.58 -18.08
N ALA A 201 10.34 22.63 -18.33
CA ALA A 201 10.68 23.64 -17.36
C ALA A 201 9.96 24.93 -17.74
N ASP A 202 8.88 25.23 -17.01
CA ASP A 202 8.10 26.45 -17.19
C ASP A 202 8.36 27.41 -16.01
N ILE A 203 8.02 28.68 -16.20
CA ILE A 203 8.14 29.71 -15.16
C ILE A 203 6.73 30.17 -14.80
N ASP A 204 6.31 29.90 -13.57
CA ASP A 204 5.01 30.30 -13.02
C ASP A 204 5.20 31.13 -11.75
N ASP A 205 4.59 32.31 -11.68
CA ASP A 205 4.82 33.32 -10.64
C ASP A 205 6.32 33.62 -10.36
N GLY A 206 7.17 33.52 -11.38
CA GLY A 206 8.63 33.71 -11.27
C GLY A 206 9.39 32.52 -10.65
N ARG A 207 8.69 31.45 -10.25
CA ARG A 207 9.27 30.18 -9.80
C ARG A 207 9.39 29.23 -10.97
N VAL A 208 10.39 28.37 -10.92
CA VAL A 208 10.55 27.31 -11.93
C VAL A 208 9.65 26.13 -11.55
N ILE A 209 8.82 25.69 -12.48
CA ILE A 209 7.95 24.52 -12.32
C ILE A 209 8.34 23.45 -13.34
N PHE A 210 8.32 22.19 -12.92
CA PHE A 210 8.53 21.05 -13.78
C PHE A 210 7.23 20.36 -14.11
N VAL A 211 6.92 20.23 -15.40
CA VAL A 211 5.75 19.51 -15.91
C VAL A 211 6.24 18.23 -16.61
N PRO A 212 5.57 17.08 -16.43
CA PRO A 212 5.97 15.85 -17.12
C PRO A 212 5.96 16.02 -18.63
N TRP A 213 7.03 15.59 -19.30
CA TRP A 213 7.14 15.59 -20.75
C TRP A 213 6.40 14.37 -21.31
N VAL A 214 5.30 14.61 -22.02
CA VAL A 214 4.45 13.55 -22.62
C VAL A 214 4.41 13.61 -24.14
N GLU A 215 4.97 14.66 -24.73
CA GLU A 215 5.10 14.80 -26.18
C GLU A 215 6.32 14.06 -26.72
N THR A 216 6.47 14.01 -28.05
CA THR A 216 7.57 13.33 -28.72
C THR A 216 8.94 13.85 -28.26
N ASP A 217 9.92 12.96 -28.05
CA ASP A 217 11.27 13.34 -27.67
C ASP A 217 11.97 14.00 -28.87
N PHE A 218 12.25 15.30 -28.78
CA PHE A 218 12.89 16.06 -29.86
C PHE A 218 14.31 15.57 -30.21
N ARG A 219 14.95 14.75 -29.37
CA ARG A 219 16.34 14.27 -29.55
C ARG A 219 16.40 13.00 -30.40
N THR A 220 15.36 12.18 -30.34
CA THR A 220 15.25 10.89 -31.03
C THR A 220 14.16 10.89 -32.10
N GLY A 221 13.13 11.72 -31.96
CA GLY A 221 11.94 11.73 -32.81
C GLY A 221 10.97 10.58 -32.49
N GLU A 222 11.14 9.92 -31.34
CA GLU A 222 10.36 8.78 -30.88
C GLU A 222 9.49 9.17 -29.66
N ASP A 223 8.53 8.32 -29.32
CA ASP A 223 7.70 8.52 -28.14
C ASP A 223 8.54 8.41 -26.84
N PRO A 224 8.21 9.20 -25.80
CA PRO A 224 8.96 9.23 -24.55
C PRO A 224 8.80 7.90 -23.79
N TRP A 225 9.92 7.23 -23.51
CA TRP A 225 9.92 5.92 -22.85
C TRP A 225 9.55 5.97 -21.35
N TRP A 226 9.56 7.16 -20.74
CA TRP A 226 9.31 7.38 -19.31
C TRP A 226 7.86 7.73 -18.97
N SER A 227 7.01 7.94 -19.98
CA SER A 227 5.60 8.28 -19.83
C SER A 227 4.74 7.07 -19.46
#